data_AF-A0A151NMM2-F1
#
_entry.id   AF-A0A151NMM2-F1
#
_cell.length_a   1.000
_cell.length_b   1.000
_cell.length_c   1.000
_cell.angle_alpha   90.00
_cell.angle_beta   90.00
_cell.angle_gamma   90.00
#
_symmetry.space_group_name_H-M   'P 1'
#
loop_
_entity.id
_entity.type
_entity.pdbx_description
1 polymer ?
#
loop_
_entity_poly.entity_id
_entity_poly.type
_entity_poly.pdbx_seq_one_letter_code
_entity_poly.pdbx_strand_id
1 'polypeptide(L)'
;MHIPHLFIQRSTAGTPRSGCGLTRSNRNDDYTLSVRPPVYLNDVILRVVTEYAWQKFIIFYDSEYDIRGIQEFLDKVSQQGMDVALQKVENNINKMITGLFATMRIEELNRYRDTLRRAILVMNPSTAKSFITEVVETNLVAFDCHWIIINEEINDVDVQELVRRSIGRLTIIRQTFPVPQNISQRCFRGNHRISSSLCDPKDPFSQSMEISNLYIYDTVLLLANAFHKKLEDRKWHSMASLTCIRKNSKPWQGGRSMLDTIKKTNGDFKPK
;
A
#
# COMPACT_ATOMS: atom_id res chain seq x y z
N MET A 1 21.10 10.54 -18.19
CA MET A 1 21.18 11.64 -17.20
C MET A 1 21.48 11.03 -15.84
N HIS A 2 22.46 11.53 -15.11
CA HIS A 2 22.83 11.00 -13.78
C HIS A 2 22.19 11.86 -12.68
N ILE A 3 20.88 11.75 -12.51
CA ILE A 3 20.14 12.51 -11.50
C ILE A 3 19.57 11.52 -10.49
N PRO A 4 20.00 11.54 -9.22
CA PRO A 4 19.38 10.75 -8.17
C PRO A 4 17.87 11.03 -8.14
N HIS A 5 17.08 9.97 -8.23
CA HIS A 5 15.63 10.05 -8.32
C HIS A 5 15.03 9.27 -7.14
N LEU A 6 14.44 9.96 -6.18
CA LEU A 6 13.72 9.32 -5.08
C LEU A 6 12.26 9.14 -5.48
N PHE A 7 11.89 7.89 -5.72
CA PHE A 7 10.59 7.50 -6.24
C PHE A 7 9.67 7.05 -5.10
N ILE A 8 8.54 7.73 -4.96
CA ILE A 8 7.50 7.40 -3.99
C ILE A 8 6.29 6.93 -4.78
N GLN A 9 6.07 5.61 -4.78
CA GLN A 9 4.94 5.00 -5.47
C GLN A 9 3.62 5.41 -4.79
N ARG A 10 2.70 5.98 -5.57
CA ARG A 10 1.30 6.17 -5.17
C ARG A 10 0.45 5.04 -5.72
N SER A 11 -0.58 4.64 -4.98
CA SER A 11 -1.66 3.79 -5.51
C SER A 11 -2.71 4.65 -6.19
N THR A 12 -3.42 4.07 -7.16
CA THR A 12 -4.56 4.72 -7.81
C THR A 12 -5.79 4.60 -6.90
N ALA A 13 -6.45 5.73 -6.62
CA ALA A 13 -7.71 5.75 -5.86
C ALA A 13 -7.71 4.99 -4.50
N GLY A 14 -6.54 4.87 -3.85
CA GLY A 14 -6.40 4.15 -2.58
C GLY A 14 -6.46 2.62 -2.70
N THR A 15 -6.42 2.04 -3.90
CA THR A 15 -6.32 0.59 -4.09
C THR A 15 -5.02 0.04 -3.47
N PRO A 16 -4.96 -1.21 -2.97
CA PRO A 16 -3.72 -1.79 -2.47
C PRO A 16 -2.61 -1.73 -3.54
N ARG A 17 -1.38 -1.42 -3.13
CA ARG A 17 -0.26 -1.35 -4.08
C ARG A 17 0.11 -2.74 -4.60
N SER A 18 0.48 -2.79 -5.87
CA SER A 18 1.25 -3.88 -6.48
C SER A 18 2.63 -3.35 -6.90
N GLY A 19 3.63 -4.23 -7.00
CA GLY A 19 4.95 -3.82 -7.49
C GLY A 19 4.86 -3.27 -8.92
N CYS A 20 5.59 -2.21 -9.26
CA CYS A 20 5.49 -1.56 -10.58
C CYS A 20 5.93 -2.45 -11.78
N GLY A 21 6.44 -3.66 -11.54
CA GLY A 21 6.86 -4.59 -12.61
C GLY A 21 7.93 -4.01 -13.55
N LEU A 22 8.70 -3.02 -13.10
CA LEU A 22 9.67 -2.31 -13.93
C LEU A 22 10.84 -3.25 -14.29
N THR A 23 10.83 -3.79 -15.51
CA THR A 23 12.02 -4.39 -16.13
C THR A 23 13.01 -3.28 -16.48
N ARG A 24 13.76 -2.81 -15.48
CA ARG A 24 14.83 -1.85 -15.70
C ARG A 24 15.96 -2.54 -16.45
N SER A 25 16.50 -1.86 -17.45
CA SER A 25 17.69 -2.34 -18.16
C SER A 25 18.86 -2.39 -17.19
N ASN A 26 19.36 -3.59 -16.87
CA ASN A 26 20.56 -3.80 -16.05
C ASN A 26 21.86 -3.32 -16.73
N ARG A 27 21.78 -2.79 -17.95
CA ARG A 27 22.95 -2.31 -18.69
C ARG A 27 23.47 -0.96 -18.19
N ASN A 28 22.62 -0.20 -17.48
CA ASN A 28 22.96 1.14 -16.99
C ASN A 28 22.85 1.22 -15.47
N ASP A 29 23.60 2.14 -14.88
CA ASP A 29 23.49 2.49 -13.47
C ASP A 29 22.04 2.90 -13.10
N ASP A 30 21.50 2.30 -12.03
CA ASP A 30 20.18 2.67 -11.51
C ASP A 30 20.27 3.86 -10.55
N TYR A 31 19.75 5.00 -11.02
CA TYR A 31 19.66 6.25 -10.27
C TYR A 31 18.36 6.42 -9.49
N THR A 32 17.42 5.46 -9.56
CA THR A 32 16.14 5.56 -8.87
C THR A 32 16.13 4.75 -7.57
N LEU A 33 15.86 5.42 -6.46
CA LEU A 33 15.64 4.83 -5.14
C LEU A 33 14.15 4.75 -4.85
N SER A 34 13.61 3.55 -4.70
CA SER A 34 12.25 3.36 -4.20
C SER A 34 12.22 3.69 -2.71
N VAL A 35 11.46 4.71 -2.33
CA VAL A 35 11.38 5.19 -0.94
C VAL A 35 10.42 4.35 -0.11
N ARG A 36 9.28 3.98 -0.69
CA ARG A 36 8.34 3.06 -0.03
C ARG A 36 8.94 1.66 0.02
N PRO A 37 8.67 0.87 1.07
CA PRO A 37 9.11 -0.51 1.15
C PRO A 37 8.49 -1.36 0.03
N PRO A 38 9.10 -2.53 -0.24
CA PRO A 38 8.48 -3.56 -1.06
C PRO A 38 7.05 -3.86 -0.61
N VAL A 39 6.22 -4.30 -1.53
CA VAL A 39 4.85 -4.72 -1.23
C VAL A 39 4.90 -6.11 -0.61
N TYR A 40 4.51 -6.22 0.67
CA TYR A 40 4.49 -7.49 1.43
C TYR A 40 3.09 -8.09 1.58
N LEU A 41 2.12 -7.63 0.77
CA LEU A 41 0.72 -8.07 0.84
C LEU A 41 0.62 -9.61 0.80
N ASN A 42 1.36 -10.25 -0.11
CA ASN A 42 1.34 -11.71 -0.31
C ASN A 42 1.81 -12.51 0.91
N ASP A 43 2.92 -12.09 1.51
CA ASP A 43 3.50 -12.80 2.65
C ASP A 43 2.60 -12.69 3.87
N VAL A 44 2.06 -11.49 4.10
CA VAL A 44 1.17 -11.22 5.22
C VAL A 44 -0.15 -11.99 5.05
N ILE A 45 -0.78 -11.92 3.87
CA ILE A 45 -2.06 -12.59 3.66
C ILE A 45 -1.91 -14.11 3.72
N LEU A 46 -0.83 -14.67 3.16
CA LEU A 46 -0.55 -16.10 3.26
C LEU A 46 -0.41 -16.55 4.71
N ARG A 47 0.34 -15.80 5.52
CA ARG A 47 0.48 -16.13 6.94
C ARG A 47 -0.87 -16.12 7.63
N VAL A 48 -1.68 -15.08 7.42
CA VAL A 48 -2.98 -14.93 8.08
C VAL A 48 -3.97 -16.05 7.69
N VAL A 49 -4.09 -16.40 6.40
CA VAL A 49 -5.01 -17.49 6.00
C VAL A 49 -4.54 -18.85 6.51
N THR A 50 -3.23 -19.05 6.63
CA THR A 50 -2.64 -20.27 7.21
C THR A 50 -2.94 -20.37 8.70
N GLU A 51 -2.78 -19.28 9.46
CA GLU A 51 -3.11 -19.23 10.90
C GLU A 51 -4.59 -19.46 11.16
N TYR A 52 -5.47 -19.01 10.26
CA TYR A 52 -6.89 -19.30 10.33
C TYR A 52 -7.28 -20.68 9.77
N ALA A 53 -6.33 -21.46 9.25
CA ALA A 53 -6.55 -22.75 8.63
C ALA A 53 -7.64 -22.73 7.54
N TRP A 54 -7.70 -21.66 6.75
CA TRP A 54 -8.65 -21.57 5.63
C TRP A 54 -8.26 -22.53 4.51
N GLN A 55 -9.25 -23.28 3.99
CA GLN A 55 -9.05 -24.22 2.86
C GLN A 55 -9.82 -23.81 1.60
N LYS A 56 -10.87 -23.00 1.77
CA LYS A 56 -11.72 -22.48 0.68
C LYS A 56 -12.10 -21.04 0.96
N PHE A 57 -11.88 -20.13 0.01
CA PHE A 57 -12.22 -18.71 0.16
C PHE A 57 -12.26 -17.98 -1.20
N ILE A 58 -12.85 -16.79 -1.21
CA ILE A 58 -12.89 -15.90 -2.38
C ILE A 58 -12.07 -14.63 -2.15
N ILE A 59 -11.37 -14.18 -3.18
CA ILE A 59 -10.64 -12.91 -3.19
C ILE A 59 -11.43 -11.93 -4.06
N PHE A 60 -11.91 -10.86 -3.42
CA PHE A 60 -12.49 -9.73 -4.10
C PHE A 60 -11.47 -8.62 -4.27
N TYR A 61 -11.38 -8.04 -5.47
CA TYR A 61 -10.49 -6.92 -5.77
C TYR A 61 -11.20 -5.82 -6.54
N ASP A 62 -10.83 -4.56 -6.32
CA ASP A 62 -11.45 -3.44 -7.05
C ASP A 62 -10.93 -3.32 -8.49
N SER A 63 -11.55 -2.42 -9.25
CA SER A 63 -11.27 -2.18 -10.67
C SER A 63 -9.84 -1.67 -10.94
N GLU A 64 -9.19 -1.06 -9.94
CA GLU A 64 -7.86 -0.46 -10.06
C GLU A 64 -6.75 -1.41 -9.60
N TYR A 65 -7.10 -2.50 -8.90
CA TYR A 65 -6.11 -3.43 -8.36
C TYR A 65 -5.41 -4.24 -9.46
N ASP A 66 -4.08 -4.20 -9.46
CA ASP A 66 -3.26 -5.02 -10.35
C ASP A 66 -3.04 -6.41 -9.74
N ILE A 67 -3.76 -7.41 -10.28
CA ILE A 67 -3.75 -8.80 -9.82
C ILE A 67 -2.38 -9.49 -9.93
N ARG A 68 -1.42 -8.95 -10.68
CA ARG A 68 -0.03 -9.44 -10.63
C ARG A 68 0.56 -9.32 -9.22
N GLY A 69 0.03 -8.39 -8.43
CA GLY A 69 0.36 -8.23 -7.02
C GLY A 69 0.13 -9.47 -6.17
N ILE A 70 -0.82 -10.35 -6.51
CA ILE A 70 -1.15 -11.59 -5.78
C ILE A 70 -0.68 -12.88 -6.45
N GLN A 71 0.10 -12.79 -7.54
CA GLN A 71 0.52 -13.98 -8.28
C GLN A 71 1.24 -15.01 -7.38
N GLU A 72 2.23 -14.57 -6.61
CA GLU A 72 2.98 -15.46 -5.71
C GLU A 72 2.09 -16.06 -4.61
N PHE A 73 1.10 -15.31 -4.13
CA PHE A 73 0.12 -15.82 -3.17
C PHE A 73 -0.72 -16.94 -3.80
N LEU A 74 -1.24 -16.72 -5.00
CA LEU A 74 -2.04 -17.70 -5.76
C LEU A 74 -1.25 -18.98 -6.06
N ASP A 75 0.04 -18.85 -6.41
CA ASP A 75 0.93 -20.01 -6.62
C ASP A 75 1.07 -20.84 -5.33
N LYS A 76 1.30 -20.19 -4.18
CA LYS A 76 1.48 -20.87 -2.88
C LYS A 76 0.21 -21.55 -2.38
N VAL A 77 -0.95 -20.92 -2.50
CA VAL A 77 -2.23 -21.53 -2.06
C VAL A 77 -2.65 -22.68 -2.97
N SER A 78 -2.35 -22.59 -4.28
CA SER A 78 -2.55 -23.68 -5.23
C SER A 78 -1.66 -24.89 -4.90
N GLN A 79 -0.38 -24.67 -4.59
CA GLN A 79 0.53 -25.74 -4.13
C GLN A 79 0.06 -26.43 -2.85
N GLN A 80 -0.67 -25.72 -1.99
CA GLN A 80 -1.26 -26.27 -0.76
C GLN A 80 -2.63 -26.92 -0.97
N GLY A 81 -3.17 -26.91 -2.20
CA GLY A 81 -4.46 -27.52 -2.53
C GLY A 81 -5.67 -26.73 -2.03
N MET A 82 -5.53 -25.43 -1.76
CA MET A 82 -6.64 -24.57 -1.34
C MET A 82 -7.56 -24.22 -2.54
N ASP A 83 -8.87 -24.15 -2.30
CA ASP A 83 -9.87 -23.73 -3.28
C ASP A 83 -10.08 -22.21 -3.21
N VAL A 84 -9.50 -21.47 -4.17
CA VAL A 84 -9.48 -20.01 -4.18
C VAL A 84 -10.18 -19.46 -5.40
N ALA A 85 -11.27 -18.72 -5.18
CA ALA A 85 -11.97 -17.99 -6.22
C ALA A 85 -11.45 -16.54 -6.33
N LEU A 86 -11.48 -15.97 -7.53
CA LEU A 86 -11.15 -14.57 -7.80
C LEU A 86 -12.34 -13.87 -8.42
N GLN A 87 -12.70 -12.69 -7.88
CA GLN A 87 -13.80 -11.90 -8.43
C GLN A 87 -13.50 -10.40 -8.35
N LYS A 88 -13.52 -9.74 -9.51
CA LYS A 88 -13.45 -8.28 -9.57
C LYS A 88 -14.77 -7.67 -9.08
N VAL A 89 -14.69 -6.64 -8.24
CA VAL A 89 -15.82 -5.84 -7.79
C VAL A 89 -15.92 -4.61 -8.69
N GLU A 90 -17.05 -4.49 -9.39
CA GLU A 90 -17.32 -3.32 -10.25
C GLU A 90 -17.59 -2.07 -9.41
N ASN A 91 -17.28 -0.90 -9.97
CA ASN A 91 -17.52 0.40 -9.29
C ASN A 91 -19.01 0.60 -8.94
N ASN A 92 -19.92 0.04 -9.75
CA ASN A 92 -21.34 0.01 -9.45
C ASN A 92 -21.73 -1.33 -8.81
N ILE A 93 -21.53 -1.40 -7.50
CA ILE A 93 -21.76 -2.59 -6.67
C ILE A 93 -23.23 -3.01 -6.68
N ASN A 94 -24.15 -2.05 -6.58
CA ASN A 94 -25.58 -2.33 -6.60
C ASN A 94 -26.01 -3.01 -7.90
N LYS A 95 -25.50 -2.54 -9.05
CA LYS A 95 -25.76 -3.19 -10.34
C LYS A 95 -25.15 -4.59 -10.41
N MET A 96 -23.94 -4.78 -9.86
CA MET A 96 -23.29 -6.09 -9.80
C MET A 96 -24.12 -7.10 -9.01
N ILE A 97 -24.57 -6.72 -7.80
CA ILE A 97 -25.33 -7.60 -6.92
C ILE A 97 -26.76 -7.81 -7.43
N THR A 98 -27.43 -6.78 -7.96
CA THR A 98 -28.75 -6.94 -8.61
C THR A 98 -28.67 -7.88 -9.82
N GLY A 99 -27.61 -7.74 -10.63
CA GLY A 99 -27.35 -8.66 -11.75
C GLY A 99 -27.14 -10.11 -11.31
N LEU A 100 -26.48 -10.31 -10.16
CA LEU A 100 -26.28 -11.64 -9.57
C LEU A 100 -27.62 -12.29 -9.20
N PHE A 101 -28.50 -11.56 -8.51
CA PHE A 101 -29.85 -12.06 -8.18
C PHE A 101 -30.74 -12.30 -9.41
N ALA A 102 -30.58 -11.49 -10.46
CA ALA A 102 -31.35 -11.64 -11.69
C ALA A 102 -30.94 -12.86 -12.52
N THR A 103 -29.70 -13.34 -12.38
CA THR A 103 -29.12 -14.39 -13.22
C THR A 103 -29.04 -15.74 -12.52
N MET A 104 -28.81 -15.76 -11.20
CA MET A 104 -28.62 -17.00 -10.44
C MET A 104 -29.93 -17.64 -9.99
N ARG A 105 -29.99 -18.97 -10.09
CA ARG A 105 -31.07 -19.76 -9.45
C ARG A 105 -30.84 -19.86 -7.93
N ILE A 106 -31.88 -20.24 -7.18
CA ILE A 106 -31.83 -20.38 -5.72
C ILE A 106 -30.68 -21.29 -5.25
N GLU A 107 -30.45 -22.41 -5.93
CA GLU A 107 -29.36 -23.34 -5.59
C GLU A 107 -27.97 -22.72 -5.81
N GLU A 108 -27.80 -21.96 -6.89
CA GLU A 108 -26.55 -21.26 -7.20
C GLU A 108 -26.29 -20.15 -6.19
N LEU A 109 -27.33 -19.41 -5.82
CA LEU A 109 -27.27 -18.38 -4.80
C LEU A 109 -26.88 -18.96 -3.43
N ASN A 110 -27.40 -20.13 -3.07
CA ASN A 110 -27.00 -20.81 -1.84
C ASN A 110 -25.53 -21.25 -1.86
N ARG A 111 -25.04 -21.77 -3.00
CA ARG A 111 -23.61 -22.08 -3.17
C ARG A 111 -22.74 -20.82 -3.11
N TYR A 112 -23.22 -19.71 -3.66
CA TYR A 112 -22.52 -18.43 -3.62
C TYR A 112 -22.44 -17.89 -2.18
N ARG A 113 -23.55 -17.95 -1.42
CA ARG A 113 -23.57 -17.61 0.02
C ARG A 113 -22.57 -18.43 0.83
N ASP A 114 -22.46 -19.73 0.60
CA ASP A 114 -21.46 -20.57 1.27
C ASP A 114 -20.03 -20.14 0.92
N THR A 115 -19.78 -19.78 -0.34
CA THR A 115 -18.48 -19.25 -0.79
C THR A 115 -18.14 -17.90 -0.12
N LEU A 116 -19.14 -17.06 0.14
CA LEU A 116 -18.97 -15.76 0.81
C LEU A 116 -18.67 -15.87 2.31
N ARG A 117 -18.73 -17.06 2.91
CA ARG A 117 -18.37 -17.24 4.34
C ARG A 117 -16.93 -16.89 4.64
N ARG A 118 -16.01 -16.99 3.66
CA ARG A 118 -14.60 -16.64 3.82
C ARG A 118 -14.15 -15.81 2.63
N ALA A 119 -13.83 -14.55 2.87
CA ALA A 119 -13.44 -13.62 1.80
C ALA A 119 -12.24 -12.77 2.17
N ILE A 120 -11.43 -12.43 1.17
CA ILE A 120 -10.34 -11.45 1.26
C ILE A 120 -10.72 -10.27 0.37
N LEU A 121 -10.75 -9.05 0.93
CA LEU A 121 -10.98 -7.82 0.20
C LEU A 121 -9.65 -7.11 -0.06
N VAL A 122 -9.25 -7.06 -1.32
CA VAL A 122 -8.06 -6.39 -1.85
C VAL A 122 -8.50 -5.17 -2.67
N MET A 123 -8.95 -4.14 -1.95
CA MET A 123 -9.59 -2.95 -2.55
C MET A 123 -9.39 -1.72 -1.67
N ASN A 124 -9.71 -0.55 -2.21
CA ASN A 124 -9.71 0.70 -1.46
C ASN A 124 -10.81 0.69 -0.36
N PRO A 125 -10.64 1.47 0.73
CA PRO A 125 -11.60 1.48 1.84
C PRO A 125 -13.01 1.91 1.46
N SER A 126 -13.17 2.81 0.49
CA SER A 126 -14.48 3.30 0.04
C SER A 126 -15.29 2.19 -0.64
N THR A 127 -14.67 1.47 -1.57
CA THR A 127 -15.27 0.31 -2.24
C THR A 127 -15.58 -0.80 -1.23
N ALA A 128 -14.67 -1.09 -0.30
CA ALA A 128 -14.90 -2.10 0.73
C ALA A 128 -16.13 -1.79 1.60
N LYS A 129 -16.28 -0.54 2.07
CA LYS A 129 -17.45 -0.11 2.86
C LYS A 129 -18.75 -0.31 2.10
N SER A 130 -18.81 0.17 0.84
CA SER A 130 -20.00 0.04 0.00
C SER A 130 -20.31 -1.43 -0.30
N PHE A 131 -19.29 -2.25 -0.55
CA PHE A 131 -19.45 -3.68 -0.86
C PHE A 131 -20.00 -4.45 0.33
N ILE A 132 -19.43 -4.23 1.52
CA ILE A 132 -19.89 -4.84 2.77
C ILE A 132 -21.36 -4.46 3.04
N THR A 133 -21.71 -3.18 2.92
CA THR A 133 -23.09 -2.74 3.14
C THR A 133 -24.06 -3.46 2.21
N GLU A 134 -23.77 -3.52 0.91
CA GLU A 134 -24.67 -4.14 -0.06
C GLU A 134 -24.85 -5.64 0.20
N VAL A 135 -23.79 -6.40 0.51
CA VAL A 135 -23.92 -7.85 0.78
C VAL A 135 -24.64 -8.14 2.10
N VAL A 136 -24.56 -7.24 3.08
CA VAL A 136 -25.27 -7.36 4.36
C VAL A 136 -26.75 -7.06 4.16
N GLU A 137 -27.08 -5.94 3.51
CA GLU A 137 -28.47 -5.53 3.26
C GLU A 137 -29.23 -6.52 2.38
N THR A 138 -28.53 -7.18 1.45
CA THR A 138 -29.11 -8.20 0.57
C THR A 138 -29.08 -9.63 1.14
N ASN A 139 -28.64 -9.80 2.40
CA ASN A 139 -28.54 -11.10 3.07
C ASN A 139 -27.72 -12.13 2.27
N LEU A 140 -26.62 -11.70 1.65
CA LEU A 140 -25.65 -12.59 0.99
C LEU A 140 -24.63 -13.18 1.97
N VAL A 141 -24.46 -12.54 3.12
CA VAL A 141 -23.62 -13.00 4.23
C VAL A 141 -24.46 -13.12 5.51
N ALA A 142 -23.96 -13.92 6.46
CA ALA A 142 -24.56 -14.09 7.78
C ALA A 142 -23.46 -14.00 8.87
N PHE A 143 -23.84 -14.11 10.14
CA PHE A 143 -22.94 -13.92 11.30
C PHE A 143 -21.76 -14.91 11.36
N ASP A 144 -21.85 -16.04 10.67
CA ASP A 144 -20.80 -17.05 10.55
C ASP A 144 -19.73 -16.70 9.50
N CYS A 145 -19.85 -15.56 8.80
CA CYS A 145 -18.82 -15.12 7.87
C CYS A 145 -17.56 -14.62 8.58
N HIS A 146 -16.41 -14.76 7.91
CA HIS A 146 -15.14 -14.21 8.34
C HIS A 146 -14.43 -13.56 7.15
N TRP A 147 -14.34 -12.24 7.15
CA TRP A 147 -13.72 -11.47 6.07
C TRP A 147 -12.39 -10.86 6.51
N ILE A 148 -11.42 -10.83 5.61
CA ILE A 148 -10.12 -10.18 5.78
C ILE A 148 -10.06 -8.99 4.83
N ILE A 149 -9.74 -7.80 5.32
CA ILE A 149 -9.45 -6.64 4.50
C ILE A 149 -7.95 -6.37 4.58
N ILE A 150 -7.28 -6.27 3.44
CA ILE A 150 -5.85 -5.99 3.38
C ILE A 150 -5.57 -4.83 2.44
N ASN A 151 -5.08 -3.74 3.03
CA ASN A 151 -4.61 -2.58 2.30
C ASN A 151 -3.62 -1.84 3.20
N GLU A 152 -2.50 -1.40 2.65
CA GLU A 152 -1.52 -0.61 3.42
C GLU A 152 -2.19 0.64 4.03
N GLU A 153 -3.14 1.24 3.31
CA GLU A 153 -3.72 2.54 3.59
C GLU A 153 -5.19 2.44 4.01
N ILE A 154 -5.40 2.24 5.31
CA ILE A 154 -6.71 2.25 5.98
C ILE A 154 -6.60 3.11 7.24
N ASN A 155 -7.22 4.29 7.25
CA ASN A 155 -7.15 5.19 8.41
C ASN A 155 -8.10 4.74 9.55
N ASP A 156 -8.05 5.40 10.70
CA ASP A 156 -8.85 5.00 11.87
C ASP A 156 -10.37 5.19 11.65
N VAL A 157 -10.76 6.21 10.88
CA VAL A 157 -12.17 6.44 10.50
C VAL A 157 -12.66 5.32 9.59
N ASP A 158 -11.82 4.86 8.66
CA ASP A 158 -12.12 3.74 7.79
C ASP A 158 -12.30 2.45 8.59
N VAL A 159 -11.41 2.18 9.55
CA VAL A 159 -11.51 1.01 10.44
C VAL A 159 -12.84 1.00 11.18
N GLN A 160 -13.21 2.12 11.82
CA GLN A 160 -14.47 2.22 12.56
C GLN A 160 -15.69 1.96 11.66
N GLU A 161 -15.69 2.53 10.46
CA GLU A 161 -16.81 2.41 9.54
C GLU A 161 -16.91 1.01 8.90
N LEU A 162 -15.78 0.36 8.62
CA LEU A 162 -15.73 -1.03 8.15
C LEU A 162 -16.30 -1.98 9.21
N VAL A 163 -15.88 -1.83 10.47
CA VAL A 163 -16.40 -2.61 11.60
C VAL A 163 -17.91 -2.37 11.76
N ARG A 164 -18.34 -1.10 11.73
CA ARG A 164 -19.76 -0.72 11.89
C ARG A 164 -20.67 -1.32 10.81
N ARG A 165 -20.18 -1.43 9.57
CA ARG A 165 -20.95 -1.95 8.42
C ARG A 165 -20.94 -3.47 8.34
N SER A 166 -19.92 -4.13 8.90
CA SER A 166 -19.76 -5.58 8.83
C SER A 166 -20.65 -6.33 9.83
N ILE A 167 -21.02 -7.56 9.47
CA ILE A 167 -21.51 -8.57 10.40
C ILE A 167 -20.51 -9.73 10.47
N GLY A 168 -20.61 -10.58 11.48
CA GLY A 168 -19.69 -11.71 11.66
C GLY A 168 -18.28 -11.25 12.07
N ARG A 169 -17.26 -11.98 11.62
CA ARG A 169 -15.86 -11.71 12.00
C ARG A 169 -15.15 -10.89 10.93
N LEU A 170 -14.52 -9.79 11.35
CA LEU A 170 -13.69 -8.95 10.48
C LEU A 170 -12.23 -8.95 10.94
N THR A 171 -11.29 -9.10 10.02
CA THR A 171 -9.85 -8.91 10.24
C THR A 171 -9.35 -7.80 9.32
N ILE A 172 -8.67 -6.80 9.87
CA ILE A 172 -8.15 -5.67 9.09
C ILE A 172 -6.62 -5.68 9.19
N ILE A 173 -5.96 -5.70 8.04
CA ILE A 173 -4.52 -5.69 7.87
C ILE A 173 -4.14 -4.37 7.18
N ARG A 174 -3.39 -3.53 7.90
CA ARG A 174 -2.91 -2.23 7.42
C ARG A 174 -1.48 -1.95 7.81
N GLN A 175 -0.84 -1.02 7.10
CA GLN A 175 0.50 -0.57 7.46
C GLN A 175 0.43 0.31 8.72
N THR A 176 1.42 0.19 9.60
CA THR A 176 1.58 1.05 10.77
C THR A 176 2.99 1.65 10.79
N PHE A 177 3.15 2.77 11.49
CA PHE A 177 4.42 3.48 11.61
C PHE A 177 4.87 3.49 13.07
N PRO A 178 6.12 3.10 13.38
CA PRO A 178 6.63 3.05 14.75
C PRO A 178 6.93 4.47 15.27
N VAL A 179 5.90 5.16 15.77
CA VAL A 179 6.05 6.49 16.37
C VAL A 179 6.31 6.41 17.88
N PRO A 180 7.13 7.32 18.46
CA PRO A 180 7.31 7.40 19.91
C PRO A 180 5.99 7.56 20.66
N GLN A 181 5.82 6.84 21.77
CA GLN A 181 4.61 6.93 22.60
C GLN A 181 4.55 8.26 23.38
N ASN A 182 5.71 8.79 23.76
CA ASN A 182 5.78 10.04 24.53
C ASN A 182 5.37 11.23 23.65
N ILE A 183 4.32 11.95 24.06
CA ILE A 183 3.76 13.10 23.34
C ILE A 183 4.83 14.16 23.07
N SER A 184 5.71 14.42 24.04
CA SER A 184 6.80 15.41 23.90
C SER A 184 7.82 15.03 22.83
N GLN A 185 7.94 13.74 22.49
CA GLN A 185 8.89 13.23 21.50
C GLN A 185 8.25 12.93 20.13
N ARG A 186 6.91 12.89 20.03
CA ARG A 186 6.22 12.59 18.75
C ARG A 186 6.62 13.55 17.64
N CYS A 187 6.71 14.83 17.98
CA CYS A 187 7.05 15.91 17.07
C CYS A 187 8.55 16.22 17.02
N PHE A 188 9.39 15.30 17.50
CA PHE A 188 10.83 15.44 17.43
C PHE A 188 11.48 14.16 16.89
N ARG A 189 12.62 14.32 16.22
CA ARG A 189 13.53 13.24 15.85
C ARG A 189 14.95 13.71 16.16
N GLY A 190 15.47 13.29 17.31
CA GLY A 190 16.65 13.93 17.90
C GLY A 190 16.37 15.42 18.12
N ASN A 191 17.19 16.29 17.52
CA ASN A 191 17.02 17.74 17.61
C ASN A 191 16.15 18.34 16.50
N HIS A 192 15.69 17.53 15.55
CA HIS A 192 14.82 18.00 14.46
C HIS A 192 13.37 18.10 14.92
N ARG A 193 12.81 19.31 14.86
CA ARG A 193 11.40 19.59 15.20
C ARG A 193 10.51 19.41 13.97
N ILE A 194 9.46 18.61 14.13
CA ILE A 194 8.42 18.37 13.12
C ILE A 194 7.25 19.32 13.39
N SER A 195 6.64 19.86 12.32
CA SER A 195 5.40 20.64 12.43
C SER A 195 4.31 19.82 13.11
N SER A 196 3.60 20.41 14.09
CA SER A 196 2.55 19.74 14.86
C SER A 196 1.47 19.14 13.96
N SER A 197 1.14 19.80 12.85
CA SER A 197 0.18 19.31 11.86
C SER A 197 0.54 17.95 11.23
N LEU A 198 1.80 17.51 11.33
CA LEU A 198 2.33 16.27 10.73
C LEU A 198 2.72 15.19 11.76
N CYS A 199 2.50 15.43 13.04
CA CYS A 199 2.97 14.55 14.13
C CYS A 199 2.05 14.49 15.35
N ASP A 200 1.20 15.51 15.56
CA ASP A 200 0.17 15.45 16.57
C ASP A 200 -1.00 14.60 16.04
N PRO A 201 -1.30 13.44 16.64
CA PRO A 201 -2.42 12.61 16.19
C PRO A 201 -3.79 13.26 16.45
N LYS A 202 -3.85 14.36 17.21
CA LYS A 202 -5.09 15.12 17.43
C LYS A 202 -5.36 16.13 16.32
N ASP A 203 -4.37 16.42 15.48
CA ASP A 203 -4.52 17.36 14.38
C ASP A 203 -5.31 16.71 13.23
N PRO A 204 -6.37 17.35 12.70
CA PRO A 204 -7.16 16.80 11.60
C PRO A 204 -6.34 16.55 10.33
N PHE A 205 -5.30 17.34 10.08
CA PHE A 205 -4.41 17.13 8.94
C PHE A 205 -3.63 15.83 9.11
N SER A 206 -3.04 15.62 10.29
CA SER A 206 -2.30 14.40 10.62
C SER A 206 -3.14 13.13 10.47
N GLN A 207 -4.42 13.20 10.85
CA GLN A 207 -5.37 12.08 10.71
C GLN A 207 -5.78 11.77 9.26
N SER A 208 -5.66 12.76 8.36
CA SER A 208 -6.03 12.64 6.95
C SER A 208 -4.82 12.49 6.02
N MET A 209 -3.61 12.41 6.57
CA MET A 209 -2.40 12.21 5.77
C MET A 209 -2.42 10.85 5.08
N GLU A 210 -2.14 10.88 3.77
CA GLU A 210 -1.86 9.65 3.03
C GLU A 210 -0.49 9.10 3.44
N ILE A 211 -0.31 7.80 3.31
CA ILE A 211 0.97 7.13 3.57
C ILE A 211 2.10 7.77 2.75
N SER A 212 1.80 8.16 1.51
CA SER A 212 2.78 8.82 0.64
C SER A 212 3.25 10.17 1.19
N ASN A 213 2.43 10.92 1.93
CA ASN A 213 2.83 12.18 2.55
C ASN A 213 3.92 11.96 3.62
N LEU A 214 3.82 10.87 4.39
CA LEU A 214 4.82 10.50 5.40
C LEU A 214 6.17 10.21 4.74
N TYR A 215 6.17 9.42 3.67
CA TYR A 215 7.39 9.13 2.90
C TYR A 215 7.96 10.35 2.18
N ILE A 216 7.13 11.30 1.75
CA ILE A 216 7.60 12.59 1.20
C ILE A 216 8.36 13.38 2.26
N TYR A 217 7.81 13.50 3.48
CA TYR A 217 8.44 14.21 4.58
C TYR A 217 9.83 13.64 4.87
N ASP A 218 9.90 12.31 5.03
CA ASP A 218 11.12 11.59 5.34
C ASP A 218 12.14 11.67 4.19
N THR A 219 11.68 11.70 2.94
CA THR A 219 12.54 11.88 1.75
C THR A 219 13.24 13.23 1.75
N VAL A 220 12.53 14.31 2.10
CA VAL A 220 13.13 15.65 2.17
C VAL A 220 14.14 15.71 3.31
N LEU A 221 13.84 15.10 4.46
CA LEU A 221 14.77 15.03 5.59
C LEU A 221 16.04 14.21 5.24
N LEU A 222 15.88 13.08 4.54
CA LEU A 222 16.98 12.28 4.03
C LEU A 222 17.88 13.08 3.09
N LEU A 223 17.30 13.82 2.14
CA LEU A 223 18.03 14.66 1.21
C LEU A 223 18.80 15.77 1.93
N ALA A 224 18.17 16.45 2.90
CA ALA A 224 18.83 17.47 3.70
C ALA A 224 20.06 16.92 4.43
N ASN A 225 19.95 15.74 5.04
CA ASN A 225 21.07 15.06 5.71
C ASN A 225 22.17 14.65 4.71
N ALA A 226 21.80 14.16 3.52
CA ALA A 226 22.77 13.83 2.48
C ALA A 226 23.53 15.06 1.97
N PHE A 227 22.86 16.20 1.80
CA PHE A 227 23.48 17.47 1.43
C PHE A 227 24.39 17.99 2.53
N HIS A 228 23.93 17.97 3.78
CA HIS A 228 24.73 18.36 4.94
C HIS A 228 26.03 17.57 5.01
N LYS A 229 25.95 16.23 4.92
CA LYS A 229 27.12 15.35 4.90
C LYS A 229 28.09 15.66 3.75
N LYS A 230 27.57 15.93 2.55
CA LYS A 230 28.43 16.31 1.40
C LYS A 230 29.19 17.61 1.61
N LEU A 231 28.54 18.59 2.25
CA LEU A 231 29.14 19.88 2.57
C LEU A 231 30.19 19.72 3.66
N GLU A 232 29.88 18.98 4.73
CA GLU A 232 30.80 18.67 5.82
C GLU A 232 32.05 17.93 5.33
N ASP A 233 31.86 16.91 4.49
CA ASP A 233 32.96 16.14 3.88
C ASP A 233 33.75 16.94 2.82
N ARG A 234 33.35 18.18 2.50
CA ARG A 234 33.92 19.02 1.43
C ARG A 234 33.93 18.35 0.05
N LYS A 235 32.94 17.49 -0.22
CA LYS A 235 32.80 16.72 -1.48
C LYS A 235 31.66 17.25 -2.37
N TRP A 236 31.28 18.50 -2.17
CA TRP A 236 30.20 19.13 -2.91
C TRP A 236 30.53 19.24 -4.41
N HIS A 237 29.55 18.92 -5.24
CA HIS A 237 29.59 19.13 -6.68
C HIS A 237 28.41 20.02 -7.06
N SER A 238 28.68 21.17 -7.67
CA SER A 238 27.63 22.10 -8.06
C SER A 238 26.65 21.48 -9.04
N MET A 239 25.39 21.93 -8.94
CA MET A 239 24.36 21.61 -9.93
C MET A 239 24.76 22.17 -11.30
N ALA A 240 24.38 21.47 -12.35
CA ALA A 240 24.60 21.89 -13.73
C ALA A 240 23.25 22.13 -14.41
N SER A 241 23.19 23.12 -15.30
CA SER A 241 22.08 23.22 -16.25
C SER A 241 22.23 22.13 -17.29
N LEU A 242 21.20 21.29 -17.43
CA LEU A 242 21.23 20.12 -18.29
C LEU A 242 20.08 20.19 -19.29
N THR A 243 20.25 19.53 -20.42
CA THR A 243 19.20 19.41 -21.43
C THR A 243 18.97 17.97 -21.79
N CYS A 244 17.70 17.55 -21.85
CA CYS A 244 17.30 16.20 -22.26
C CYS A 244 16.99 16.16 -23.77
N ILE A 245 16.98 14.95 -24.36
CA ILE A 245 16.52 14.68 -25.75
C ILE A 245 17.39 15.38 -26.82
N ARG A 246 18.59 15.87 -26.48
CA ARG A 246 19.56 16.42 -27.44
C ARG A 246 20.70 15.42 -27.69
N LYS A 247 21.24 15.40 -28.92
CA LYS A 247 22.35 14.51 -29.31
C LYS A 247 23.60 14.68 -28.44
N ASN A 248 23.87 15.90 -27.97
CA ASN A 248 25.06 16.24 -27.18
C ASN A 248 24.78 16.34 -25.67
N SER A 249 23.67 15.76 -25.19
CA SER A 249 23.31 15.78 -23.76
C SER A 249 24.37 15.06 -22.92
N LYS A 250 24.98 15.78 -21.98
CA LYS A 250 25.90 15.21 -20.99
C LYS A 250 25.18 14.98 -19.65
N PRO A 251 25.53 13.92 -18.90
CA PRO A 251 24.99 13.72 -17.57
C PRO A 251 25.59 14.71 -16.56
N TRP A 252 24.92 14.87 -15.41
CA TRP A 252 25.49 15.58 -14.27
C TRP A 252 26.68 14.81 -13.70
N GLN A 253 27.84 15.44 -13.65
CA GLN A 253 29.08 14.80 -13.18
C GLN A 253 29.03 14.44 -11.68
N GLY A 254 28.36 15.27 -10.87
CA GLY A 254 28.17 15.02 -9.44
C GLY A 254 27.13 13.94 -9.12
N GLY A 255 26.39 13.45 -10.12
CA GLY A 255 25.25 12.56 -9.95
C GLY A 255 25.55 11.27 -9.20
N ARG A 256 26.62 10.57 -9.60
CA ARG A 256 26.97 9.28 -9.00
C ARG A 256 27.35 9.44 -7.53
N SER A 257 28.24 10.39 -7.24
CA SER A 257 28.65 10.71 -5.87
C SER A 257 27.46 11.10 -5.01
N MET A 258 26.52 11.88 -5.54
CA MET A 258 25.29 12.25 -4.82
C MET A 258 24.40 11.05 -4.51
N LEU A 259 24.15 10.19 -5.51
CA LEU A 259 23.38 8.97 -5.33
C LEU A 259 23.98 8.07 -4.24
N ASP A 260 25.30 7.88 -4.26
CA ASP A 260 26.00 7.03 -3.30
C ASP A 260 25.92 7.60 -1.87
N THR A 261 25.95 8.92 -1.70
CA THR A 261 25.71 9.56 -0.38
C THR A 261 24.28 9.35 0.09
N ILE A 262 23.27 9.58 -0.77
CA ILE A 262 21.86 9.37 -0.41
C ILE A 262 21.60 7.92 -0.01
N LYS A 263 22.13 6.94 -0.77
CA LYS A 263 22.01 5.50 -0.46
C LYS A 263 22.58 5.15 0.91
N LYS A 264 23.75 5.68 1.25
CA LYS A 264 24.39 5.44 2.56
C LYS A 264 23.58 6.06 3.69
N THR A 265 23.17 7.32 3.56
CA THR A 265 22.31 7.98 4.55
C THR A 265 21.00 7.22 4.76
N ASN A 266 20.43 6.62 3.70
CA ASN A 266 19.20 5.85 3.80
C ASN A 266 19.34 4.56 4.63
N GLY A 267 20.50 3.91 4.59
CA GLY A 267 20.77 2.73 5.42
C GLY A 267 20.80 3.05 6.92
N ASP A 268 21.18 4.28 7.28
CA ASP A 268 21.22 4.77 8.66
C ASP A 268 19.93 5.49 9.08
N PHE A 269 19.00 5.73 8.14
CA PHE A 269 17.79 6.50 8.36
C PHE A 269 16.71 5.64 9.01
N LYS A 270 16.23 6.04 10.19
CA LYS A 270 15.06 5.43 10.84
C LYS A 270 13.80 6.17 10.37
N PRO A 271 12.96 5.60 9.48
CA PRO A 271 11.73 6.25 9.04
C PRO A 271 10.75 6.47 10.19
N LYS A 272 9.82 7.41 9.99
CA LYS A 272 8.79 7.80 10.96
C LYS A 272 7.92 6.66 11.45
#